data_AF-A0A9D4LGQ3-F1
#
_entry.id   AF-A0A9D4LGQ3-F1
#
_cell.length_a   1.000
_cell.length_b   1.000
_cell.length_c   1.000
_cell.angle_alpha   90.00
_cell.angle_beta   90.00
_cell.angle_gamma   90.00
#
_symmetry.space_group_name_H-M   'P 1'
#
loop_
_entity.id
_entity.type
_entity.pdbx_description
1 polymer ?
#
loop_
_entity_poly.entity_id
_entity_poly.type
_entity_poly.pdbx_seq_one_letter_code
_entity_poly.pdbx_strand_id
1 'polypeptide(L)'
;MVDPMLEIAKCSKEPVPYQILITTTGPSNTCVNDFDGTSAACPLAAGIIALTLQANNALTWRDIQHIIVETSVTDGLNIEFFSNGAGKKVNSYVGFGLMNAENMVDAAASWKTVPPAISCYASSTVWKSNILSGLITDRVDLSACKVLYTEHVTIKVNFQSAYRGATIINLQSPNLTEKNVLSNRDNDIDANEITWTFMTVHFWGESAAGSWIISLFDVYDVNVVNLYGWEITVYGTVTDPLEGAPSESSAMATGLTVGIIVGSVVASLIVG
;
A
#
# COMPACT_ATOMS: atom_id res chain seq x y z
N MET A 1 -4.40 20.20 35.35
CA MET A 1 -3.95 19.61 34.07
C MET A 1 -4.40 18.16 34.14
N VAL A 2 -5.43 17.79 33.40
CA VAL A 2 -5.97 16.41 33.43
C VAL A 2 -5.07 15.59 32.54
N ASP A 3 -4.52 14.50 33.07
CA ASP A 3 -3.67 13.58 32.31
C ASP A 3 -4.54 12.90 31.22
N PRO A 4 -4.26 13.13 29.93
CA PRO A 4 -5.05 12.54 28.84
C PRO A 4 -5.00 11.01 28.83
N MET A 5 -3.97 10.39 29.43
CA MET A 5 -3.90 8.93 29.59
C MET A 5 -4.95 8.40 30.58
N LEU A 6 -5.39 9.23 31.53
CA LEU A 6 -6.37 8.86 32.55
C LEU A 6 -7.81 8.81 32.00
N GLU A 7 -8.12 9.54 30.92
CA GLU A 7 -9.45 9.50 30.29
C GLU A 7 -9.63 8.28 29.38
N ILE A 8 -8.57 7.86 28.66
CA ILE A 8 -8.58 6.65 27.83
C ILE A 8 -8.78 5.40 28.70
N ALA A 9 -8.14 5.35 29.87
CA ALA A 9 -8.28 4.24 30.82
C ALA A 9 -9.73 4.01 31.32
N LYS A 10 -10.58 5.05 31.33
CA LYS A 10 -11.97 4.95 31.79
C LYS A 10 -12.90 4.24 30.81
N CYS A 11 -12.48 4.09 29.55
CA CYS A 11 -13.34 3.49 28.53
C CYS A 11 -13.19 1.96 28.43
N SER A 12 -12.24 1.32 29.13
CA SER A 12 -12.07 -0.14 29.09
C SER A 12 -13.32 -0.89 29.58
N LYS A 13 -14.00 -1.62 28.68
CA LYS A 13 -15.06 -2.61 28.99
C LYS A 13 -14.69 -3.97 28.42
N GLU A 14 -15.26 -5.04 29.00
CA GLU A 14 -15.07 -6.41 28.50
C GLU A 14 -15.52 -6.56 27.04
N PRO A 15 -14.79 -7.34 26.22
CA PRO A 15 -15.07 -7.47 24.79
C PRO A 15 -16.41 -8.18 24.54
N VAL A 16 -17.28 -7.53 23.77
CA VAL A 16 -18.48 -8.17 23.20
C VAL A 16 -18.07 -9.07 22.03
N PRO A 17 -18.54 -10.33 21.98
CA PRO A 17 -18.14 -11.25 20.92
C PRO A 17 -18.82 -10.89 19.59
N TYR A 18 -18.05 -10.92 18.51
CA TYR A 18 -18.44 -10.90 17.08
C TYR A 18 -18.49 -9.58 16.29
N GLN A 19 -18.03 -8.45 16.83
CA GLN A 19 -17.60 -7.30 16.00
C GLN A 19 -16.34 -6.67 16.59
N ILE A 20 -15.33 -6.42 15.74
CA ILE A 20 -14.15 -5.64 16.14
C ILE A 20 -14.60 -4.17 16.21
N LEU A 21 -15.19 -3.81 17.33
CA LEU A 21 -15.56 -2.43 17.64
C LEU A 21 -14.44 -1.80 18.45
N ILE A 22 -14.08 -0.57 18.10
CA ILE A 22 -13.05 0.18 18.80
C ILE A 22 -13.71 0.98 19.91
N THR A 23 -13.15 0.82 21.11
CA THR A 23 -13.54 1.60 22.26
C THR A 23 -12.70 2.87 22.35
N THR A 24 -13.36 4.03 22.36
CA THR A 24 -12.70 5.35 22.38
C THR A 24 -13.54 6.38 23.13
N THR A 25 -13.01 7.57 23.31
CA THR A 25 -13.73 8.70 23.91
C THR A 25 -14.79 9.26 22.95
N GLY A 26 -15.93 9.66 23.51
CA GLY A 26 -17.06 10.26 22.80
C GLY A 26 -17.32 11.70 23.22
N PRO A 27 -18.23 12.40 22.51
CA PRO A 27 -18.66 13.75 22.88
C PRO A 27 -19.16 13.83 24.33
N SER A 28 -19.06 15.01 24.93
CA SER A 28 -19.58 15.27 26.28
C SER A 28 -19.02 14.35 27.38
N ASN A 29 -17.73 13.99 27.28
CA ASN A 29 -17.02 13.14 28.26
C ASN A 29 -17.66 11.75 28.40
N THR A 30 -18.06 11.16 27.26
CA THR A 30 -18.63 9.81 27.19
C THR A 30 -17.62 8.81 26.62
N CYS A 31 -17.94 7.52 26.67
CA CYS A 31 -17.19 6.47 25.99
C CYS A 31 -18.07 5.85 24.91
N VAL A 32 -17.48 5.67 23.72
CA VAL A 32 -18.07 5.00 22.56
C VAL A 32 -17.42 3.62 22.48
N ASN A 33 -18.21 2.56 22.30
CA ASN A 33 -17.71 1.17 22.24
C ASN A 33 -18.01 0.50 20.90
N ASP A 34 -18.45 1.31 19.93
CA ASP A 34 -18.97 0.92 18.63
C ASP A 34 -18.36 1.78 17.51
N PHE A 35 -17.17 2.37 17.73
CA PHE A 35 -16.47 3.08 16.67
C PHE A 35 -15.84 2.08 15.70
N ASP A 36 -16.11 2.22 14.41
CA ASP A 36 -15.74 1.23 13.40
C ASP A 36 -15.23 1.88 12.09
N GLY A 37 -15.01 1.01 11.10
CA GLY A 37 -14.57 1.40 9.76
C GLY A 37 -13.08 1.69 9.66
N THR A 38 -12.63 1.99 8.44
CA THR A 38 -11.24 2.39 8.16
C THR A 38 -10.83 3.67 8.91
N SER A 39 -11.81 4.52 9.22
CA SER A 39 -11.66 5.70 10.07
C SER A 39 -11.17 5.37 11.48
N ALA A 40 -11.51 4.19 12.02
CA ALA A 40 -11.02 3.73 13.32
C ALA A 40 -9.61 3.13 13.26
N ALA A 41 -9.22 2.57 12.10
CA ALA A 41 -7.87 2.03 11.90
C ALA A 41 -6.79 3.11 11.80
N CYS A 42 -7.09 4.24 11.13
CA CYS A 42 -6.15 5.35 10.93
C CYS A 42 -5.55 5.93 12.23
N PRO A 43 -6.35 6.31 13.27
CA PRO A 43 -5.79 6.85 14.52
C PRO A 43 -4.99 5.80 15.31
N LEU A 44 -5.33 4.52 15.20
CA LEU A 44 -4.53 3.45 15.81
C LEU A 44 -3.16 3.34 15.12
N ALA A 45 -3.12 3.35 13.79
CA ALA A 45 -1.86 3.38 13.03
C ALA A 45 -1.01 4.61 13.38
N ALA A 46 -1.64 5.78 13.50
CA ALA A 46 -0.97 7.01 13.93
C ALA A 46 -0.37 6.88 15.34
N GLY A 47 -1.08 6.23 16.27
CA GLY A 47 -0.57 5.94 17.61
C GLY A 47 0.67 5.03 17.60
N ILE A 48 0.66 3.96 16.78
CA ILE A 48 1.82 3.08 16.61
C ILE A 48 3.01 3.84 16.00
N ILE A 49 2.77 4.66 14.98
CA ILE A 49 3.82 5.51 14.38
C ILE A 49 4.38 6.48 15.41
N ALA A 50 3.55 7.06 16.28
CA ALA A 50 4.02 7.93 17.36
C ALA A 50 4.95 7.20 18.35
N LEU A 51 4.62 5.96 18.73
CA LEU A 51 5.50 5.12 19.56
C LEU A 51 6.82 4.79 18.85
N THR A 52 6.75 4.49 17.55
CA THR A 52 7.90 4.20 16.69
C THR A 52 8.85 5.41 16.61
N LEU A 53 8.30 6.62 16.39
CA LEU A 53 9.04 7.87 16.39
C LEU A 53 9.57 8.26 17.77
N GLN A 54 8.90 7.86 18.85
CA GLN A 54 9.41 8.04 20.21
C GLN A 54 10.65 7.19 20.45
N ALA A 55 10.70 5.97 19.91
CA ALA A 55 11.86 5.09 20.00
C ALA A 55 13.05 5.62 19.17
N ASN A 56 12.78 6.22 18.00
CA ASN A 56 13.80 6.87 17.18
C ASN A 56 13.22 8.10 16.46
N ASN A 57 13.56 9.29 16.95
CA ASN A 57 13.06 10.55 16.41
C ASN A 57 13.82 11.04 15.15
N ALA A 58 14.84 10.31 14.71
CA ALA A 58 15.60 10.61 13.50
C ALA A 58 15.02 9.93 12.25
N LEU A 59 14.00 9.09 12.40
CA LEU A 59 13.33 8.40 11.30
C LEU A 59 12.70 9.41 10.33
N THR A 60 12.99 9.21 9.04
CA THR A 60 12.33 9.93 7.97
C THR A 60 10.97 9.32 7.65
N TRP A 61 10.15 10.01 6.86
CA TRP A 61 8.87 9.47 6.41
C TRP A 61 9.02 8.16 5.61
N ARG A 62 10.12 8.00 4.85
CA ARG A 62 10.43 6.75 4.13
C ARG A 62 10.85 5.64 5.07
N ASP A 63 11.64 5.95 6.09
CA ASP A 63 12.04 4.96 7.10
C ASP A 63 10.83 4.33 7.79
N ILE A 64 9.84 5.14 8.16
CA ILE A 64 8.59 4.63 8.74
C ILE A 64 7.88 3.67 7.79
N GLN A 65 7.81 3.97 6.49
CA GLN A 65 7.18 3.06 5.54
C GLN A 65 7.96 1.75 5.39
N HIS A 66 9.29 1.80 5.30
CA HIS A 66 10.11 0.57 5.30
C HIS A 66 9.90 -0.24 6.56
N ILE A 67 9.93 0.39 7.75
CA ILE A 67 9.64 -0.29 9.01
C ILE A 67 8.27 -0.98 8.95
N ILE A 68 7.23 -0.32 8.45
CA ILE A 68 5.90 -0.93 8.29
C ILE A 68 5.96 -2.17 7.40
N VAL A 69 6.60 -2.07 6.24
CA VAL A 69 6.73 -3.20 5.29
C VAL A 69 7.47 -4.37 5.92
N GLU A 70 8.56 -4.10 6.64
CA GLU A 70 9.43 -5.13 7.24
C GLU A 70 8.84 -5.77 8.50
N THR A 71 8.00 -5.07 9.25
CA THR A 71 7.54 -5.52 10.58
C THR A 71 6.08 -5.96 10.62
N SER A 72 5.33 -5.75 9.52
CA SER A 72 3.93 -6.16 9.42
C SER A 72 3.79 -7.67 9.55
N VAL A 73 2.76 -8.11 10.27
CA VAL A 73 2.49 -9.53 10.51
C VAL A 73 1.26 -10.00 9.73
N THR A 74 1.33 -11.21 9.17
CA THR A 74 0.19 -11.82 8.47
C THR A 74 -0.66 -12.72 9.38
N ASP A 75 -0.17 -13.02 10.58
CA ASP A 75 -0.82 -13.95 11.49
C ASP A 75 -2.16 -13.40 12.00
N GLY A 76 -3.15 -14.29 12.10
CA GLY A 76 -4.52 -13.91 12.47
C GLY A 76 -5.35 -13.35 11.31
N LEU A 77 -4.75 -13.10 10.14
CA LEU A 77 -5.47 -12.73 8.93
C LEU A 77 -5.83 -13.98 8.13
N ASN A 78 -7.09 -14.39 8.18
CA ASN A 78 -7.60 -15.53 7.40
C ASN A 78 -7.88 -15.13 5.93
N ILE A 79 -6.86 -14.60 5.25
CA ILE A 79 -6.90 -14.16 3.84
C ILE A 79 -5.62 -14.55 3.13
N GLU A 80 -5.71 -14.77 1.82
CA GLU A 80 -4.57 -15.16 1.01
C GLU A 80 -3.66 -13.97 0.68
N PHE A 81 -2.35 -14.16 0.85
CA PHE A 81 -1.32 -13.20 0.46
C PHE A 81 -0.58 -13.69 -0.76
N PHE A 82 -0.27 -12.77 -1.66
CA PHE A 82 0.60 -13.03 -2.79
C PHE A 82 2.04 -12.63 -2.43
N SER A 83 3.04 -13.38 -2.88
CA SER A 83 4.45 -13.01 -2.74
C SER A 83 4.92 -12.31 -4.01
N ASN A 84 5.38 -11.08 -3.88
CA ASN A 84 5.92 -10.32 -5.01
C ASN A 84 7.30 -10.84 -5.46
N GLY A 85 7.89 -10.23 -6.48
CA GLY A 85 9.17 -10.63 -7.07
C GLY A 85 10.36 -10.46 -6.12
N ALA A 86 10.20 -9.72 -5.02
CA ALA A 86 11.18 -9.59 -3.95
C ALA A 86 10.87 -10.50 -2.74
N GLY A 87 9.88 -11.39 -2.84
CA GLY A 87 9.47 -12.31 -1.78
C GLY A 87 8.63 -11.67 -0.67
N LYS A 88 8.18 -10.42 -0.83
CA LYS A 88 7.30 -9.76 0.16
C LYS A 88 5.86 -10.23 0.01
N LYS A 89 5.24 -10.63 1.13
CA LYS A 89 3.81 -10.97 1.18
C LYS A 89 2.98 -9.70 1.15
N VAL A 90 2.09 -9.59 0.17
CA VAL A 90 1.22 -8.43 -0.01
C VAL A 90 -0.20 -8.86 -0.42
N ASN A 91 -1.19 -8.12 0.05
CA ASN A 91 -2.60 -8.31 -0.26
C ASN A 91 -3.28 -6.97 -0.54
N SER A 92 -4.20 -6.95 -1.50
CA SER A 92 -4.88 -5.71 -1.96
C SER A 92 -5.78 -5.04 -0.92
N TYR A 93 -6.20 -5.76 0.11
CA TYR A 93 -7.11 -5.27 1.16
C TYR A 93 -6.41 -4.85 2.43
N VAL A 94 -5.22 -5.40 2.70
CA VAL A 94 -4.50 -5.20 3.97
C VAL A 94 -3.04 -4.77 3.80
N GLY A 95 -2.56 -4.61 2.56
CA GLY A 95 -1.17 -4.29 2.29
C GLY A 95 -0.25 -5.45 2.68
N PHE A 96 0.82 -5.14 3.41
CA PHE A 96 1.81 -6.12 3.89
C PHE A 96 1.35 -6.89 5.15
N GLY A 97 0.20 -6.54 5.73
CA GLY A 97 -0.36 -7.21 6.90
C GLY A 97 -0.76 -6.22 7.99
N LEU A 98 -0.76 -6.71 9.22
CA LEU A 98 -1.09 -5.92 10.40
C LEU A 98 0.13 -5.18 10.93
N MET A 99 -0.01 -3.89 11.24
CA MET A 99 1.03 -3.15 11.98
C MET A 99 1.20 -3.77 13.37
N ASN A 100 2.44 -4.11 13.73
CA ASN A 100 2.78 -4.63 15.06
C ASN A 100 3.63 -3.58 15.80
N ALA A 101 3.07 -3.01 16.88
CA ALA A 101 3.71 -1.93 17.61
C ALA A 101 5.05 -2.33 18.25
N GLU A 102 5.15 -3.55 18.79
CA GLU A 102 6.37 -4.08 19.39
C GLU A 102 7.47 -4.22 18.32
N ASN A 103 7.17 -4.92 17.23
CA ASN A 103 8.13 -5.10 16.14
C ASN A 103 8.58 -3.76 15.53
N MET A 104 7.66 -2.80 15.37
CA MET A 104 7.99 -1.47 14.83
C MET A 104 8.91 -0.68 15.76
N VAL A 105 8.63 -0.67 17.07
CA VAL A 105 9.45 0.01 18.07
C VAL A 105 10.84 -0.63 18.18
N ASP A 106 10.90 -1.96 18.17
CA ASP A 106 12.16 -2.72 18.22
C ASP A 106 13.01 -2.46 16.98
N ALA A 107 12.40 -2.49 15.79
CA ALA A 107 13.07 -2.15 14.54
C ALA A 107 13.59 -0.70 14.57
N ALA A 108 12.76 0.25 15.01
CA ALA A 108 13.11 1.67 15.09
C ALA A 108 14.35 1.94 15.94
N ALA A 109 14.51 1.23 17.06
CA ALA A 109 15.60 1.43 18.01
C ALA A 109 17.00 1.24 17.40
N SER A 110 17.12 0.40 16.37
CA SER A 110 18.38 0.16 15.64
C SER A 110 18.31 0.50 14.16
N TRP A 111 17.23 1.17 13.72
CA TRP A 111 17.00 1.49 12.33
C TRP A 111 18.04 2.48 11.80
N LYS A 112 18.54 2.18 10.61
CA LYS A 112 19.44 3.05 9.85
C LYS A 112 18.65 3.70 8.73
N THR A 113 18.75 5.03 8.62
CA THR A 113 18.06 5.78 7.57
C THR A 113 18.35 5.22 6.19
N VAL A 114 17.30 4.99 5.42
CA VAL A 114 17.38 4.42 4.08
C VAL A 114 18.14 5.34 3.12
N PRO A 115 18.75 4.79 2.05
CA PRO A 115 19.49 5.57 1.06
C PRO A 115 18.63 6.66 0.39
N PRO A 116 19.25 7.70 -0.21
CA PRO A 116 18.54 8.71 -0.98
C PRO A 116 17.66 8.09 -2.06
N ALA A 117 16.42 8.57 -2.15
CA ALA A 117 15.49 8.14 -3.19
C ALA A 117 15.95 8.60 -4.57
N ILE A 118 15.78 7.74 -5.55
CA ILE A 118 15.89 8.05 -6.98
C ILE A 118 14.60 7.61 -7.69
N SER A 119 14.43 8.05 -8.93
CA SER A 119 13.31 7.61 -9.75
C SER A 119 13.69 7.36 -11.20
N CYS A 120 12.90 6.51 -11.84
CA CYS A 120 12.92 6.27 -13.27
C CYS A 120 11.55 6.65 -13.84
N TYR A 121 11.56 7.31 -14.99
CA TYR A 121 10.35 7.79 -15.65
C TYR A 121 10.32 7.30 -17.09
N ALA A 122 9.14 6.93 -17.55
CA ALA A 122 8.86 6.77 -18.97
C ALA A 122 7.42 7.13 -19.28
N SER A 123 7.15 7.49 -20.53
CA SER A 123 5.81 7.78 -20.99
C SER A 123 5.63 7.38 -22.45
N SER A 124 4.38 7.27 -22.85
CA SER A 124 4.00 6.91 -24.21
C SER A 124 2.70 7.61 -24.58
N THR A 125 2.66 8.22 -25.76
CA THR A 125 1.43 8.69 -26.40
C THR A 125 1.08 7.67 -27.47
N VAL A 126 -0.01 6.94 -27.26
CA VAL A 126 -0.41 5.80 -28.09
C VAL A 126 -1.91 5.85 -28.33
N TRP A 127 -2.37 5.28 -29.44
CA TRP A 127 -3.80 5.02 -29.62
C TRP A 127 -4.01 3.51 -29.78
N LYS A 128 -4.65 2.89 -28.79
CA LYS A 128 -5.00 1.46 -28.81
C LYS A 128 -6.44 1.27 -28.37
N SER A 129 -7.12 0.30 -28.96
CA SER A 129 -8.51 -0.04 -28.64
C SER A 129 -8.67 -1.54 -28.42
N ASN A 130 -9.59 -1.95 -27.55
CA ASN A 130 -9.84 -3.35 -27.24
C ASN A 130 -10.76 -4.06 -28.26
N ILE A 131 -11.26 -3.38 -29.30
CA ILE A 131 -12.26 -3.90 -30.26
C ILE A 131 -11.88 -5.26 -30.89
N LEU A 132 -10.60 -5.50 -31.15
CA LEU A 132 -10.15 -6.72 -31.85
C LEU A 132 -9.76 -7.87 -30.91
N SER A 133 -9.34 -7.57 -29.68
CA SER A 133 -8.67 -8.53 -28.79
C SER A 133 -9.30 -8.64 -27.40
N GLY A 134 -10.26 -7.78 -27.04
CA GLY A 134 -10.77 -7.61 -25.66
C GLY A 134 -9.75 -6.99 -24.70
N LEU A 135 -8.45 -7.10 -25.02
CA LEU A 135 -7.32 -6.67 -24.22
C LEU A 135 -6.44 -5.67 -24.98
N ILE A 136 -6.19 -4.53 -24.36
CA ILE A 136 -5.12 -3.60 -24.74
C ILE A 136 -3.88 -3.94 -23.92
N THR A 137 -2.73 -4.02 -24.58
CA THR A 137 -1.44 -4.16 -23.91
C THR A 137 -0.44 -3.16 -24.48
N ASP A 138 0.31 -2.48 -23.62
CA ASP A 138 1.48 -1.72 -23.99
C ASP A 138 2.68 -2.06 -23.09
N ARG A 139 3.89 -1.85 -23.60
CA ARG A 139 5.12 -2.25 -22.91
C ARG A 139 6.13 -1.13 -22.91
N VAL A 140 6.93 -1.07 -21.85
CA VAL A 140 8.07 -0.16 -21.76
C VAL A 140 9.27 -0.88 -21.18
N ASP A 141 10.41 -0.69 -21.83
CA ASP A 141 11.67 -1.21 -21.35
C ASP A 141 12.38 -0.15 -20.49
N LEU A 142 12.47 -0.43 -19.20
CA LEU A 142 13.20 0.35 -18.21
C LEU A 142 14.54 -0.31 -17.86
N SER A 143 15.18 -1.07 -18.76
CA SER A 143 16.47 -1.72 -18.50
C SER A 143 17.60 -0.78 -18.05
N ALA A 144 17.53 0.50 -18.42
CA ALA A 144 18.49 1.52 -17.94
C ALA A 144 18.16 2.08 -16.54
N CYS A 145 17.04 1.66 -15.93
CA CYS A 145 16.63 2.11 -14.63
C CYS A 145 17.56 1.60 -13.52
N LYS A 146 17.96 2.52 -12.64
CA LYS A 146 18.89 2.22 -11.53
C LYS A 146 18.18 1.92 -10.20
N VAL A 147 16.85 1.97 -10.16
CA VAL A 147 16.08 1.58 -8.98
C VAL A 147 16.18 0.06 -8.84
N LEU A 148 16.99 -0.40 -7.90
CA LEU A 148 17.17 -1.83 -7.61
C LEU A 148 16.21 -2.32 -6.52
N TYR A 149 15.75 -1.42 -5.67
CA TYR A 149 14.79 -1.69 -4.60
C TYR A 149 13.65 -0.69 -4.70
N THR A 150 12.56 -1.11 -5.34
CA THR A 150 11.38 -0.29 -5.58
C THR A 150 10.67 0.04 -4.26
N GLU A 151 10.12 1.24 -4.16
CA GLU A 151 9.25 1.68 -3.06
C GLU A 151 7.84 1.93 -3.61
N HIS A 152 7.69 2.98 -4.43
CA HIS A 152 6.42 3.39 -4.99
C HIS A 152 6.45 3.27 -6.51
N VAL A 153 5.34 2.84 -7.10
CA VAL A 153 5.14 2.92 -8.54
C VAL A 153 3.87 3.72 -8.80
N THR A 154 4.00 4.78 -9.61
CA THR A 154 2.85 5.54 -10.11
C THR A 154 2.67 5.28 -11.60
N ILE A 155 1.42 5.16 -12.03
CA ILE A 155 1.04 5.02 -13.43
C ILE A 155 -0.11 5.98 -13.73
N LYS A 156 0.18 7.02 -14.50
CA LYS A 156 -0.81 7.94 -15.05
C LYS A 156 -1.32 7.37 -16.36
N VAL A 157 -2.63 7.25 -16.52
CA VAL A 157 -3.25 6.66 -17.71
C VAL A 157 -4.30 7.61 -18.26
N ASN A 158 -4.22 7.93 -19.54
CA ASN A 158 -5.30 8.57 -20.28
C ASN A 158 -6.06 7.50 -21.08
N PHE A 159 -7.32 7.25 -20.71
CA PHE A 159 -8.18 6.31 -21.40
C PHE A 159 -9.63 6.79 -21.43
N GLN A 160 -10.39 6.26 -22.38
CA GLN A 160 -11.84 6.45 -22.49
C GLN A 160 -12.53 5.09 -22.48
N SER A 161 -13.68 5.02 -21.82
CA SER A 161 -14.56 3.87 -21.83
C SER A 161 -16.01 4.30 -21.99
N ALA A 162 -16.82 3.46 -22.65
CA ALA A 162 -18.28 3.61 -22.66
C ALA A 162 -18.91 3.31 -21.28
N TYR A 163 -18.22 2.55 -20.44
CA TYR A 163 -18.60 2.25 -19.06
C TYR A 163 -17.34 2.16 -18.20
N ARG A 164 -16.99 3.27 -17.54
CA ARG A 164 -15.70 3.42 -16.84
C ARG A 164 -15.51 2.42 -15.70
N GLY A 165 -16.59 2.00 -15.05
CA GLY A 165 -16.55 1.04 -13.96
C GLY A 165 -16.10 -0.36 -14.35
N ALA A 166 -16.38 -0.79 -15.58
CA ALA A 166 -15.98 -2.12 -16.08
C ALA A 166 -14.54 -2.15 -16.61
N THR A 167 -13.88 -1.00 -16.72
CA THR A 167 -12.49 -0.96 -17.16
C THR A 167 -11.56 -1.41 -16.04
N ILE A 168 -10.76 -2.43 -16.34
CA ILE A 168 -9.70 -2.94 -15.49
C ILE A 168 -8.36 -2.45 -16.01
N ILE A 169 -7.47 -2.03 -15.10
CA ILE A 169 -6.07 -1.70 -15.42
C ILE A 169 -5.14 -2.57 -14.58
N ASN A 170 -4.29 -3.33 -15.25
CA ASN A 170 -3.23 -4.11 -14.64
C ASN A 170 -1.86 -3.54 -15.01
N LEU A 171 -0.94 -3.62 -14.05
CA LEU A 171 0.47 -3.29 -14.22
C LEU A 171 1.30 -4.53 -13.83
N GLN A 172 2.23 -4.92 -14.68
CA GLN A 172 3.18 -6.01 -14.40
C GLN A 172 4.61 -5.47 -14.38
N SER A 173 5.37 -5.89 -13.37
CA SER A 173 6.78 -5.55 -13.22
C SER A 173 7.70 -6.52 -13.99
N PRO A 174 8.98 -6.18 -14.18
CA PRO A 174 9.98 -7.08 -14.77
C PRO A 174 10.16 -8.40 -14.00
N ASN A 175 9.79 -8.41 -12.72
CA ASN A 175 9.89 -9.58 -11.84
C ASN A 175 8.61 -10.43 -11.82
N LEU A 176 7.73 -10.23 -12.81
CA LEU A 176 6.51 -10.99 -13.05
C LEU A 176 5.39 -10.79 -12.02
N THR A 177 5.55 -9.89 -11.04
CA THR A 177 4.44 -9.46 -10.19
C THR A 177 3.43 -8.71 -11.04
N GLU A 178 2.16 -9.10 -10.95
CA GLU A 178 1.06 -8.39 -11.58
C GLU A 178 0.16 -7.79 -10.51
N LYS A 179 -0.21 -6.52 -10.70
CA LYS A 179 -1.12 -5.81 -9.82
C LYS A 179 -2.21 -5.12 -10.61
N ASN A 180 -3.44 -5.45 -10.25
CA ASN A 180 -4.61 -4.65 -10.58
C ASN A 180 -4.57 -3.29 -9.84
N VAL A 181 -4.37 -2.21 -10.60
CA VAL A 181 -4.31 -0.82 -10.11
C VAL A 181 -5.64 -0.07 -10.27
N LEU A 182 -6.54 -0.60 -11.11
CA LEU A 182 -7.94 -0.19 -11.19
C LEU A 182 -8.83 -1.43 -11.26
N SER A 183 -9.60 -1.67 -10.21
CA SER A 183 -10.54 -2.78 -10.12
C SER A 183 -11.90 -2.43 -10.69
N ASN A 184 -12.74 -3.44 -10.92
CA ASN A 184 -14.12 -3.27 -11.34
C ASN A 184 -14.87 -2.44 -10.29
N ARG A 185 -15.74 -1.53 -10.76
CA ARG A 185 -16.57 -0.65 -9.94
C ARG A 185 -17.96 -0.62 -10.53
N ASP A 186 -18.82 -1.57 -10.14
CA ASP A 186 -20.15 -1.78 -10.71
C ASP A 186 -21.07 -0.55 -10.67
N ASN A 187 -20.83 0.40 -9.76
CA ASN A 187 -21.62 1.62 -9.64
C ASN A 187 -21.06 2.81 -10.44
N ASP A 188 -19.87 2.69 -11.02
CA ASP A 188 -19.25 3.73 -11.84
C ASP A 188 -19.71 3.60 -13.30
N ILE A 189 -20.87 4.18 -13.60
CA ILE A 189 -21.54 4.05 -14.89
C ILE A 189 -21.16 5.14 -15.91
N ASP A 190 -20.20 5.99 -15.58
CA ASP A 190 -19.83 7.13 -16.41
C ASP A 190 -19.20 6.69 -17.74
N ALA A 191 -19.50 7.46 -18.79
CA ALA A 191 -18.91 7.30 -20.12
C ALA A 191 -18.08 8.55 -20.46
N ASN A 192 -16.78 8.51 -20.16
CA ASN A 192 -15.90 9.65 -20.39
C ASN A 192 -14.44 9.25 -20.64
N GLU A 193 -13.69 10.17 -21.25
CA GLU A 193 -12.22 10.16 -21.21
C GLU A 193 -11.76 10.71 -19.86
N ILE A 194 -10.84 9.99 -19.22
CA ILE A 194 -10.20 10.44 -17.99
C ILE A 194 -8.69 10.28 -18.07
N THR A 195 -7.98 11.21 -17.44
CA THR A 195 -6.58 11.04 -17.10
C THR A 195 -6.45 10.94 -15.60
N TRP A 196 -5.96 9.81 -15.11
CA TRP A 196 -5.82 9.57 -13.67
C TRP A 196 -4.46 8.94 -13.34
N THR A 197 -3.93 9.27 -12.16
CA THR A 197 -2.67 8.68 -11.65
C THR A 197 -3.00 7.66 -10.57
N PHE A 198 -2.65 6.40 -10.83
CA PHE A 198 -2.73 5.31 -9.86
C PHE A 198 -1.37 5.12 -9.19
N MET A 199 -1.37 4.62 -7.96
CA MET A 199 -0.16 4.31 -7.20
C MET A 199 -0.27 2.90 -6.62
N THR A 200 0.86 2.19 -6.56
CA THR A 200 0.94 0.92 -5.85
C THR A 200 2.29 0.72 -5.17
N VAL A 201 2.24 0.00 -4.04
CA VAL A 201 3.40 -0.48 -3.27
C VAL A 201 3.61 -1.99 -3.43
N HIS A 202 2.83 -2.67 -4.28
CA HIS A 202 2.92 -4.14 -4.42
C HIS A 202 4.26 -4.63 -4.99
N PHE A 203 5.02 -3.74 -5.62
CA PHE A 203 6.35 -4.03 -6.16
C PHE A 203 7.48 -3.69 -5.18
N TRP A 204 7.18 -3.43 -3.91
CA TRP A 204 8.20 -3.03 -2.93
C TRP A 204 9.35 -4.04 -2.85
N GLY A 205 10.58 -3.52 -2.88
CA GLY A 205 11.82 -4.29 -2.86
C GLY A 205 12.24 -4.89 -4.22
N GLU A 206 11.40 -4.81 -5.25
CA GLU A 206 11.74 -5.37 -6.56
C GLU A 206 12.71 -4.49 -7.35
N SER A 207 13.50 -5.11 -8.24
CA SER A 207 14.27 -4.38 -9.24
C SER A 207 13.35 -3.80 -10.32
N ALA A 208 13.49 -2.51 -10.60
CA ALA A 208 12.68 -1.85 -11.63
C ALA A 208 13.23 -2.03 -13.05
N ALA A 209 14.43 -2.59 -13.20
CA ALA A 209 15.09 -2.75 -14.48
C ALA A 209 14.45 -3.87 -15.31
N GLY A 210 14.00 -3.53 -16.52
CA GLY A 210 13.46 -4.47 -17.50
C GLY A 210 12.09 -4.05 -18.05
N SER A 211 11.37 -5.02 -18.61
CA SER A 211 10.08 -4.76 -19.27
C SER A 211 8.94 -4.63 -18.27
N TRP A 212 8.29 -3.48 -18.27
CA TRP A 212 7.00 -3.25 -17.63
C TRP A 212 5.87 -3.40 -18.63
N ILE A 213 4.73 -3.90 -18.18
CA ILE A 213 3.55 -4.14 -19.04
C ILE A 213 2.34 -3.46 -18.42
N ILE A 214 1.67 -2.61 -19.19
CA ILE A 214 0.35 -2.06 -18.84
C ILE A 214 -0.71 -2.76 -19.69
N SER A 215 -1.77 -3.22 -19.04
CA SER A 215 -2.89 -3.91 -19.69
C SER A 215 -4.21 -3.29 -19.28
N LEU A 216 -5.08 -3.04 -20.26
CA LEU A 216 -6.44 -2.53 -20.05
C LEU A 216 -7.44 -3.48 -20.71
N PHE A 217 -8.51 -3.82 -20.02
CA PHE A 217 -9.60 -4.62 -20.59
C PHE A 217 -10.94 -4.26 -19.96
N ASP A 218 -12.02 -4.66 -20.61
CA ASP A 218 -13.37 -4.57 -20.09
C ASP A 218 -13.72 -5.89 -19.40
N VAL A 219 -14.23 -5.86 -18.17
CA VAL A 219 -14.51 -7.09 -17.42
C VAL A 219 -15.64 -7.94 -18.04
N TYR A 220 -16.45 -7.36 -18.92
CA TYR A 220 -17.60 -8.02 -19.55
C TYR A 220 -17.41 -8.26 -21.06
N ASP A 221 -16.27 -7.87 -21.63
CA ASP A 221 -15.97 -7.92 -23.07
C ASP A 221 -17.06 -7.30 -23.98
N VAL A 222 -17.81 -6.32 -23.48
CA VAL A 222 -18.87 -5.64 -24.25
C VAL A 222 -18.60 -4.16 -24.47
N ASN A 223 -17.77 -3.52 -23.64
CA ASN A 223 -17.49 -2.09 -23.76
C ASN A 223 -16.21 -1.83 -24.56
N VAL A 224 -16.27 -0.79 -25.40
CA VAL A 224 -15.07 -0.27 -26.06
C VAL A 224 -14.27 0.57 -25.07
N VAL A 225 -13.01 0.19 -24.91
CA VAL A 225 -11.98 0.92 -24.16
C VAL A 225 -10.94 1.42 -25.16
N ASN A 226 -10.55 2.68 -25.03
CA ASN A 226 -9.50 3.31 -25.81
C ASN A 226 -8.41 3.85 -24.88
N LEU A 227 -7.16 3.52 -25.15
CA LEU A 227 -5.98 4.05 -24.48
C LEU A 227 -5.34 5.14 -25.35
N TYR A 228 -5.13 6.33 -24.78
CA TYR A 228 -4.53 7.49 -25.44
C TYR A 228 -3.08 7.78 -25.00
N GLY A 229 -2.67 7.21 -23.87
CA GLY A 229 -1.30 7.31 -23.39
C GLY A 229 -1.16 6.97 -21.92
N TRP A 230 0.09 6.85 -21.48
CA TRP A 230 0.42 6.59 -20.09
C TRP A 230 1.78 7.18 -19.71
N GLU A 231 2.00 7.38 -18.42
CA GLU A 231 3.26 7.81 -17.82
C GLU A 231 3.53 6.97 -16.57
N ILE A 232 4.66 6.26 -16.52
CA ILE A 232 5.08 5.46 -15.37
C ILE A 232 6.22 6.17 -14.65
N THR A 233 6.16 6.22 -13.32
CA THR A 233 7.30 6.61 -12.47
C THR A 233 7.54 5.54 -11.42
N VAL A 234 8.77 5.04 -11.33
CA VAL A 234 9.20 4.08 -10.32
C VAL A 234 10.17 4.78 -9.38
N TYR A 235 9.85 4.79 -8.08
CA TYR A 235 10.67 5.38 -7.02
C TYR A 235 11.34 4.27 -6.22
N GLY A 236 12.54 4.53 -5.72
CA GLY A 236 13.23 3.61 -4.81
C GLY A 236 14.70 3.94 -4.64
N THR A 237 15.52 2.94 -4.36
CA THR A 237 16.96 3.12 -4.08
C THR A 237 17.85 2.30 -5.01
N VAL A 238 19.11 2.75 -5.13
CA VAL A 238 20.17 2.02 -5.86
C VAL A 238 20.84 0.97 -4.97
N THR A 239 20.90 1.21 -3.66
CA THR A 239 21.47 0.29 -2.68
C THR A 239 20.37 -0.28 -1.79
N ASP A 240 20.64 -1.42 -1.16
CA ASP A 240 19.68 -2.10 -0.31
C ASP A 240 19.27 -1.19 0.86
N PRO A 241 17.97 -0.88 1.02
CA PRO A 241 17.49 -0.06 2.13
C PRO A 241 17.72 -0.70 3.50
N LEU A 242 17.93 -2.02 3.57
CA LEU A 242 18.17 -2.78 4.80
C LEU A 242 19.65 -3.10 5.03
N GLU A 243 20.56 -2.55 4.20
CA GLU A 243 22.00 -2.82 4.33
C GLU A 243 22.57 -2.34 5.68
N GLY A 244 22.91 -3.32 6.53
CA GLY A 244 23.43 -3.10 7.88
C GLY A 244 22.37 -3.18 8.99
N ALA A 245 21.13 -3.54 8.69
CA ALA A 245 20.17 -3.98 9.70
C ALA A 245 20.65 -5.31 10.32
N PRO A 246 20.55 -5.51 11.64
CA PRO A 246 20.89 -6.78 12.24
C PRO A 246 20.01 -7.90 11.63
N SER A 247 20.63 -8.97 11.15
CA SER A 247 19.92 -10.15 10.64
C SER A 247 18.96 -10.69 11.69
N GLU A 248 17.74 -11.06 11.28
CA GLU A 248 16.69 -11.58 12.16
C GLU A 248 17.25 -12.51 13.24
N SER A 249 17.23 -12.05 14.50
CA SER A 249 17.38 -12.93 15.64
C SER A 249 16.01 -13.54 15.90
N SER A 250 15.92 -14.86 15.83
CA SER A 250 14.75 -15.64 16.19
C SER A 250 14.41 -15.43 17.68
N ALA A 251 13.66 -14.39 17.99
CA ALA A 251 13.06 -14.20 19.31
C ALA A 251 11.55 -14.45 19.17
N MET A 252 11.10 -15.64 19.59
CA MET A 252 9.70 -15.87 19.89
C MET A 252 9.34 -15.00 21.11
N ALA A 253 8.79 -13.81 20.89
CA ALA A 253 8.22 -12.98 21.94
C ALA A 253 6.70 -13.15 21.94
N THR A 254 6.17 -13.65 23.06
CA THR A 254 4.74 -13.71 23.34
C THR A 254 4.27 -12.33 23.79
N GLY A 255 4.06 -11.42 22.83
CA GLY A 255 3.59 -10.05 23.03
C GLY A 255 2.19 -9.83 22.45
N LEU A 256 1.49 -8.81 22.95
CA LEU A 256 0.09 -8.54 22.65
C LEU A 256 -0.09 -8.03 21.20
N THR A 257 -0.50 -8.90 20.27
CA THR A 257 -0.80 -8.53 18.88
C THR A 257 -2.04 -7.64 18.82
N VAL A 258 -1.86 -6.32 18.67
CA VAL A 258 -2.95 -5.43 18.23
C VAL A 258 -2.88 -5.35 16.71
N GLY A 259 -3.63 -6.22 16.04
CA GLY A 259 -3.65 -6.28 14.60
C GLY A 259 -4.46 -5.13 13.98
N ILE A 260 -3.80 -4.21 13.27
CA ILE A 260 -4.51 -3.18 12.48
C ILE A 260 -4.36 -3.49 10.99
N ILE A 261 -5.49 -3.70 10.31
CA ILE A 261 -5.54 -3.83 8.85
C ILE A 261 -5.31 -2.46 8.23
N VAL A 262 -4.15 -2.26 7.59
CA VAL A 262 -3.76 -0.98 6.97
C VAL A 262 -3.63 -1.12 5.45
N GLY A 263 -4.63 -1.71 4.79
CA GLY A 263 -4.63 -1.75 3.32
C GLY A 263 -4.92 -0.42 2.64
N SER A 264 -5.59 0.50 3.33
CA SER A 264 -6.01 1.79 2.73
C SER A 264 -5.31 3.02 3.32
N VAL A 265 -4.65 2.93 4.48
CA VAL A 265 -4.04 4.11 5.13
C VAL A 265 -2.70 4.49 4.48
N VAL A 266 -2.01 3.55 3.83
CA VAL A 266 -0.78 3.85 3.08
C VAL A 266 -1.09 4.80 1.92
N ALA A 267 -2.21 4.65 1.21
CA ALA A 267 -2.58 5.58 0.13
C ALA A 267 -2.91 7.00 0.63
N SER A 268 -3.44 7.16 1.85
CA SER A 268 -3.84 8.48 2.38
C SER A 268 -2.75 9.20 3.19
N LEU A 269 -1.70 8.51 3.66
CA LEU A 269 -0.50 9.15 4.23
C LEU A 269 0.57 9.49 3.17
N ILE A 270 0.38 9.06 1.91
CA ILE A 270 1.34 9.27 0.81
C ILE A 270 1.00 10.51 -0.05
N VAL A 271 -0.19 11.10 0.11
CA VAL A 271 -0.57 12.35 -0.59
C VAL A 271 -0.66 13.50 0.41
N GLY A 272 0.50 13.89 0.93
CA GLY A 272 0.72 15.20 1.56
C GLY A 272 1.43 16.12 0.59
#